data_AF-B5JJG6-F1
#
_entry.id   AF-B5JJG6-F1
#
_cell.length_a   1.000
_cell.length_b   1.000
_cell.length_c   1.000
_cell.angle_alpha   90.00
_cell.angle_beta   90.00
_cell.angle_gamma   90.00
#
_symmetry.space_group_name_H-M   'P 1'
#
loop_
_entity.id
_entity.type
_entity.pdbx_description
1 polymer ?
#
loop_
_entity_poly.entity_id
_entity_poly.type
_entity_poly.pdbx_seq_one_letter_code
_entity_poly.pdbx_strand_id
1 'polypeptide(L)'
;MDIQSCLAEQKALRIEYSTGGRGEVTSLGLVHYLEYWHLIAWSRLRGDCRDFRSDRIQKLEVLDERVTRHGDFDLQAYMDKERSSSELLEAKVFFGKFVAGWARRDWYGLRNCFFRQDLRWQE
;
A
#
# COMPACT_ATOMS: atom_id res chain seq x y z
N MET A 1 19.16 -3.55 -3.84
CA MET A 1 18.59 -4.32 -4.96
C MET A 1 17.24 -3.70 -5.26
N ASP A 2 17.01 -3.32 -6.52
CA ASP A 2 15.97 -2.36 -6.91
C ASP A 2 14.67 -3.07 -7.30
N ILE A 3 13.54 -2.63 -6.72
CA ILE A 3 12.19 -3.09 -7.08
C ILE A 3 11.92 -2.86 -8.58
N GLN A 4 12.52 -1.82 -9.16
CA GLN A 4 12.39 -1.52 -10.59
C GLN A 4 12.97 -2.63 -11.48
N SER A 5 14.10 -3.23 -11.10
CA SER A 5 14.68 -4.35 -11.86
C SER A 5 13.76 -5.58 -11.85
N CYS A 6 13.07 -5.81 -10.73
CA CYS A 6 12.15 -6.94 -10.58
C CYS A 6 10.90 -6.78 -11.47
N LEU A 7 10.41 -5.55 -11.58
CA LEU A 7 9.31 -5.19 -12.47
C LEU A 7 9.71 -5.39 -13.95
N ALA A 8 10.93 -5.01 -14.33
CA ALA A 8 11.43 -5.20 -15.68
C ALA A 8 11.62 -6.68 -16.04
N GLU A 9 12.08 -7.49 -15.09
CA GLU A 9 12.39 -8.92 -15.29
C GLU A 9 11.21 -9.86 -15.03
N GLN A 10 10.08 -9.34 -14.55
CA GLN A 10 8.86 -10.12 -14.23
C GLN A 10 9.13 -11.28 -13.27
N LYS A 11 9.95 -11.02 -12.24
CA LYS A 11 10.31 -12.03 -11.24
C LYS A 11 9.33 -12.03 -10.07
N ALA A 12 9.09 -13.20 -9.50
CA ALA A 12 8.38 -13.31 -8.24
C ALA A 12 9.20 -12.67 -7.12
N LEU A 13 8.49 -12.07 -6.17
CA LEU A 13 9.08 -11.45 -4.98
C LEU A 13 8.57 -12.16 -3.75
N ARG A 14 9.42 -12.33 -2.76
CA ARG A 14 9.02 -12.68 -1.40
C ARG A 14 9.19 -11.46 -0.51
N ILE A 15 8.11 -11.09 0.17
CA ILE A 15 8.10 -9.93 1.06
C ILE A 15 7.78 -10.36 2.49
N GLU A 16 8.43 -9.70 3.45
CA GLU A 16 8.02 -9.69 4.86
C GLU A 16 7.42 -8.32 5.16
N TYR A 17 6.14 -8.28 5.57
CA TYR A 17 5.39 -7.05 5.77
C TYR A 17 5.11 -6.80 7.26
N SER A 18 5.19 -5.54 7.69
CA SER A 18 5.19 -5.18 9.12
C SER A 18 3.93 -5.57 9.92
N THR A 19 2.78 -5.76 9.26
CA THR A 19 1.56 -6.23 9.91
C THR A 19 1.50 -7.76 10.06
N GLY A 20 2.65 -8.44 9.98
CA GLY A 20 2.83 -9.81 10.49
C GLY A 20 2.76 -10.93 9.46
N GLY A 21 2.83 -10.62 8.15
CA GLY A 21 2.76 -11.63 7.09
C GLY A 21 4.05 -11.74 6.29
N ARG A 22 4.54 -12.97 6.10
CA ARG A 22 5.47 -13.31 5.00
C ARG A 22 4.63 -13.84 3.85
N GLY A 23 4.84 -13.31 2.65
CA GLY A 23 4.08 -13.70 1.49
C GLY A 23 4.89 -13.63 0.21
N GLU A 24 4.55 -14.48 -0.75
CA GLU A 24 5.06 -14.39 -2.10
C GLU A 24 4.07 -13.61 -2.96
N VAL A 25 4.61 -12.65 -3.71
CA VAL A 25 3.87 -11.73 -4.53
C VAL A 25 4.52 -11.57 -5.90
N THR A 26 3.72 -11.29 -6.91
CA THR A 26 4.23 -10.92 -8.23
C THR A 26 4.05 -9.42 -8.43
N SER A 27 5.15 -8.69 -8.60
CA SER A 27 5.10 -7.24 -8.79
C SER A 27 4.37 -6.88 -10.08
N LEU A 28 3.35 -6.03 -9.97
CA LEU A 28 2.55 -5.56 -11.10
C LEU A 28 2.84 -4.10 -11.44
N GLY A 29 3.15 -3.27 -10.44
CA GLY A 29 3.51 -1.88 -10.63
C GLY A 29 4.03 -1.22 -9.37
N LEU A 30 4.72 -0.09 -9.54
CA LEU A 30 5.14 0.78 -8.44
C LEU A 30 4.53 2.15 -8.68
N VAL A 31 3.70 2.63 -7.75
CA VAL A 31 2.92 3.86 -7.87
C VAL A 31 3.16 4.74 -6.65
N HIS A 32 3.19 6.05 -6.84
CA HIS A 32 3.32 6.99 -5.73
C HIS A 32 1.98 7.69 -5.44
N TYR A 33 1.44 7.54 -4.24
CA TYR A 33 0.25 8.24 -3.77
C TYR A 33 0.23 8.33 -2.24
N LEU A 34 -0.57 9.26 -1.70
CA LEU A 34 -0.67 9.53 -0.25
C LEU A 34 0.70 9.66 0.43
N GLU A 35 1.67 10.28 -0.26
CA GLU A 35 3.05 10.53 0.20
C GLU A 35 3.93 9.28 0.36
N TYR A 36 3.48 8.12 -0.09
CA TYR A 36 4.24 6.88 -0.04
C TYR A 36 4.40 6.24 -1.42
N TRP A 37 5.42 5.41 -1.54
CA TRP A 37 5.55 4.49 -2.66
C TRP A 37 4.78 3.21 -2.34
N HIS A 38 3.99 2.75 -3.30
CA HIS A 38 3.10 1.61 -3.19
C HIS A 38 3.48 0.58 -4.25
N LEU A 39 3.80 -0.63 -3.81
CA LEU A 39 3.99 -1.79 -4.67
C LEU A 39 2.62 -2.44 -4.86
N ILE A 40 2.08 -2.34 -6.08
CA ILE A 40 0.90 -3.09 -6.48
C ILE A 40 1.36 -4.46 -6.93
N ALA A 41 0.87 -5.52 -6.29
CA ALA A 41 1.31 -6.88 -6.55
C ALA A 41 0.19 -7.91 -6.40
N TRP A 42 0.29 -9.01 -7.16
CA TRP A 42 -0.58 -10.16 -6.99
C TRP A 42 -0.12 -10.99 -5.79
N SER A 43 -0.97 -11.15 -4.78
CA SER A 43 -0.68 -12.01 -3.63
C SER A 43 -0.99 -13.46 -3.97
N ARG A 44 0.01 -14.35 -3.95
CA ARG A 44 -0.21 -15.79 -4.18
C ARG A 44 -1.05 -16.43 -3.09
N LEU A 45 -0.89 -15.96 -1.85
CA LEU A 45 -1.61 -16.49 -0.69
C LEU A 45 -3.12 -16.21 -0.77
N ARG A 46 -3.50 -15.04 -1.29
CA ARG A 46 -4.90 -14.58 -1.33
C ARG A 46 -5.54 -14.72 -2.70
N GLY A 47 -4.75 -14.84 -3.76
CA GLY A 47 -5.24 -14.88 -5.13
C GLY A 47 -5.87 -13.56 -5.57
N ASP A 48 -5.35 -12.42 -5.10
CA ASP A 48 -5.85 -11.09 -5.43
C ASP A 48 -4.73 -10.04 -5.58
N CYS A 49 -5.04 -8.93 -6.26
CA CYS A 49 -4.16 -7.75 -6.32
C CYS A 49 -4.24 -6.96 -5.01
N ARG A 50 -3.08 -6.56 -4.49
CA ARG A 50 -2.96 -5.81 -3.24
C ARG A 50 -1.98 -4.65 -3.38
N ASP A 51 -2.28 -3.61 -2.61
CA ASP A 51 -1.41 -2.48 -2.34
C ASP A 51 -0.52 -2.76 -1.11
N PHE A 52 0.80 -2.74 -1.32
CA PHE A 52 1.79 -2.80 -0.26
C PHE A 52 2.60 -1.49 -0.19
N ARG A 53 2.53 -0.79 0.95
CA ARG A 53 3.40 0.36 1.21
C ARG A 53 4.85 -0.08 1.29
N SER A 54 5.70 0.48 0.44
CA SER A 54 7.09 0.06 0.33
C SER A 54 7.89 0.32 1.61
N ASP A 55 7.55 1.38 2.36
CA ASP A 55 8.17 1.71 3.65
C ASP A 55 7.83 0.70 4.77
N ARG A 56 6.83 -0.15 4.57
CA ARG A 56 6.42 -1.22 5.50
C ARG A 56 6.93 -2.61 5.10
N ILE A 57 7.60 -2.72 3.95
CA ILE A 57 8.28 -3.95 3.54
C ILE A 57 9.59 -4.05 4.33
N GLN A 58 9.65 -4.98 5.28
CA GLN A 58 10.80 -5.19 6.15
C GLN A 58 11.91 -5.97 5.46
N LYS A 59 11.53 -6.94 4.62
CA LYS A 59 12.46 -7.70 3.77
C LYS A 59 11.84 -7.91 2.41
N LEU A 60 12.69 -7.89 1.39
CA LEU A 60 12.34 -8.18 0.01
C LEU A 60 13.41 -9.09 -0.59
N GLU A 61 12.97 -10.19 -1.16
CA GLU A 61 13.82 -11.19 -1.81
C GLU A 61 13.27 -11.44 -3.22
N VAL A 62 14.14 -11.32 -4.21
CA VAL A 62 13.80 -11.64 -5.60
C VAL A 62 13.98 -13.13 -5.80
N LEU A 63 12.93 -13.79 -6.29
CA LEU A 63 12.97 -15.21 -6.60
C LEU A 63 13.42 -15.40 -8.05
N ASP A 64 14.15 -16.48 -8.32
CA ASP A 64 14.59 -16.82 -9.68
C ASP A 64 13.46 -17.43 -10.53
N GLU A 65 12.23 -17.35 -10.02
CA GLU A 65 11.02 -17.75 -10.70
C GLU A 65 10.51 -16.59 -11.57
N ARG A 66 10.50 -16.81 -12.89
CA ARG A 66 9.79 -15.92 -13.82
C ARG A 66 8.31 -16.17 -13.74
N VAL A 67 7.54 -15.11 -13.61
CA VAL A 67 6.09 -15.19 -13.57
C VAL A 67 5.56 -14.63 -14.88
N THR A 68 4.63 -15.34 -15.50
CA THR A 68 3.90 -14.81 -16.64
C THR A 68 3.24 -13.51 -16.20
N ARG A 69 3.52 -12.42 -16.92
CA ARG A 69 2.79 -11.17 -16.72
C ARG A 69 1.30 -11.52 -16.73
N HIS A 70 0.55 -11.07 -15.73
CA HIS A 70 -0.90 -11.10 -15.82
C HIS A 70 -1.26 -10.17 -16.99
N GLY A 71 -1.38 -10.76 -18.20
CA GLY A 71 -1.35 -10.02 -19.48
C GLY A 71 -2.47 -9.01 -19.61
N ASP A 72 -3.55 -9.23 -18.88
CA ASP A 72 -4.74 -8.38 -18.83
C ASP A 72 -4.74 -7.43 -17.63
N PHE A 73 -3.68 -7.42 -16.79
CA PHE A 73 -3.61 -6.49 -15.67
C PHE A 73 -3.29 -5.08 -16.16
N ASP A 74 -4.31 -4.24 -16.15
CA ASP A 74 -4.19 -2.80 -16.35
C ASP A 74 -4.03 -2.09 -15.00
N LEU A 75 -2.83 -1.60 -14.74
CA LEU A 75 -2.51 -0.85 -13.52
C LEU A 75 -3.36 0.42 -13.40
N GLN A 76 -3.62 1.10 -14.51
CA GLN A 76 -4.43 2.32 -14.50
C GLN A 76 -5.88 2.00 -14.12
N ALA A 77 -6.46 0.98 -14.76
CA ALA A 77 -7.81 0.53 -14.43
C ALA A 77 -7.94 0.06 -12.97
N TYR A 78 -6.90 -0.62 -12.44
CA TYR A 78 -6.84 -0.97 -11.02
C TYR A 78 -6.85 0.28 -10.13
N MET A 79 -6.01 1.28 -10.42
CA MET A 79 -5.94 2.52 -9.63
C MET A 79 -7.23 3.33 -9.72
N ASP A 80 -7.88 3.36 -10.88
CA ASP A 80 -9.15 4.05 -11.08
C ASP A 80 -10.26 3.37 -10.29
N LYS A 81 -10.29 2.02 -10.28
CA LYS A 81 -11.22 1.24 -9.45
C LYS A 81 -11.00 1.49 -7.97
N GLU A 82 -9.77 1.45 -7.47
CA GLU A 82 -9.48 1.72 -6.05
C GLU A 82 -9.89 3.15 -5.66
N ARG A 83 -9.73 4.12 -6.57
CA ARG A 83 -10.17 5.51 -6.38
C ARG A 83 -11.68 5.67 -6.44
N SER A 84 -12.38 4.93 -7.29
CA SER A 84 -13.83 5.03 -7.50
C SER A 84 -14.65 4.16 -6.54
N SER A 85 -14.03 3.12 -5.96
CA SER A 85 -14.71 2.12 -5.12
C SER A 85 -15.04 2.61 -3.70
N SER A 86 -14.78 3.88 -3.39
CA SER A 86 -15.11 4.46 -2.09
C SER A 86 -15.92 5.75 -2.26
N GLU A 87 -17.18 5.72 -1.81
CA GLU A 87 -17.78 6.91 -1.20
C GLU A 87 -16.88 7.25 -0.01
N LEU A 88 -15.84 8.06 -0.25
CA LEU A 88 -14.93 8.51 0.79
C LEU A 88 -15.73 9.35 1.78
N LEU A 89 -16.06 8.76 2.92
CA LEU A 89 -16.68 9.48 4.03
C LEU A 89 -15.62 10.32 4.74
N GLU A 90 -15.86 11.63 4.83
CA GLU A 90 -15.05 12.48 5.68
C GLU A 90 -15.37 12.17 7.15
N ALA A 91 -14.34 11.80 7.93
CA ALA A 91 -14.46 11.55 9.35
C ALA A 91 -13.49 12.43 10.13
N LYS A 92 -13.98 13.11 11.17
CA LYS A 92 -13.15 13.82 12.14
C LYS A 92 -12.89 12.90 13.33
N VAL A 93 -11.63 12.50 13.52
CA VAL A 93 -11.23 11.55 14.58
C VAL A 93 -10.28 12.24 15.55
N PHE A 94 -10.54 12.08 16.84
CA PHE A 94 -9.64 12.55 17.89
C PHE A 94 -8.68 11.46 18.34
N PHE A 95 -7.40 11.81 18.38
CA PHE A 95 -6.36 10.97 18.95
C PHE A 95 -5.70 11.69 20.13
N GLY A 96 -5.51 10.98 21.25
CA GLY A 96 -4.65 11.47 22.31
C GLY A 96 -3.22 11.70 21.79
N LYS A 97 -2.46 12.62 22.39
CA LYS A 97 -1.11 13.02 21.92
C LYS A 97 -0.19 11.83 21.63
N PHE A 98 -0.27 10.77 22.44
CA PHE A 98 0.54 9.56 22.28
C PHE A 98 0.16 8.73 21.04
N VAL A 99 -1.13 8.68 20.69
CA VAL A 99 -1.65 7.86 19.59
C VAL A 99 -1.64 8.63 18.26
N ALA A 100 -1.65 9.97 18.29
CA ALA A 100 -1.68 10.80 17.09
C ALA A 100 -0.47 10.61 16.16
N GLY A 101 0.70 10.27 16.71
CA GLY A 101 1.89 9.95 15.91
C GLY A 101 1.77 8.62 15.18
N TRP A 102 1.22 7.60 15.87
CA TRP A 102 0.94 6.29 15.30
C TRP A 102 -0.17 6.37 14.23
N ALA A 103 -1.29 7.05 14.53
CA ALA A 103 -2.41 7.18 13.60
C ALA A 103 -2.01 7.85 12.28
N ARG A 104 -1.15 8.89 12.32
CA ARG A 104 -0.59 9.52 11.12
C ARG A 104 0.25 8.59 10.27
N ARG A 105 1.03 7.72 10.90
CA ARG A 105 1.93 6.80 10.20
C ARG A 105 1.18 5.61 9.62
N ASP A 106 0.22 5.09 10.39
CA ASP A 106 -0.31 3.74 10.19
C ASP A 106 -1.68 3.67 9.51
N TRP A 107 -2.49 4.73 9.55
CA TRP A 107 -3.85 4.72 8.99
C TRP A 107 -3.89 5.12 7.50
N TYR A 108 -4.39 4.21 6.66
CA TYR A 108 -4.56 4.42 5.21
C TYR A 108 -5.91 5.07 4.92
N GLY A 109 -5.92 6.17 4.16
CA GLY A 109 -7.15 6.75 3.59
C GLY A 109 -7.64 8.06 4.21
N LEU A 110 -6.94 8.61 5.21
CA LEU A 110 -7.32 9.90 5.78
C LEU A 110 -6.86 11.05 4.87
N ARG A 111 -7.70 11.41 3.90
CA ARG A 111 -7.69 12.77 3.36
C ARG A 111 -8.15 13.71 4.47
N ASN A 112 -7.44 14.81 4.69
CA ASN A 112 -7.82 15.89 5.62
C ASN A 112 -8.00 15.47 7.09
N CYS A 113 -7.04 14.72 7.65
CA CYS A 113 -7.01 14.58 9.11
C CYS A 113 -6.54 15.85 9.80
N PHE A 114 -7.48 16.58 10.40
CA PHE A 114 -7.17 17.67 11.31
C PHE A 114 -6.87 17.12 12.71
N PHE A 115 -5.59 17.14 13.09
CA PHE A 115 -5.15 16.80 14.43
C PHE A 115 -5.21 18.06 15.30
N ARG A 116 -6.27 18.22 16.11
CA ARG A 116 -6.33 19.27 17.14
C ARG A 116 -5.57 18.85 18.38
N GLN A 117 -4.89 19.81 19.03
CA GLN A 117 -4.13 19.59 20.26
C GLN A 117 -4.84 20.13 21.52
N ASP A 118 -6.08 20.61 21.37
CA ASP A 118 -6.80 21.44 22.34
C ASP A 118 -8.35 21.31 22.20
N LEU A 119 -9.00 21.08 23.34
CA LEU A 119 -10.38 20.60 23.53
C LEU A 119 -11.52 21.58 23.21
N ARG A 120 -11.49 22.38 22.14
CA ARG A 120 -12.68 23.17 21.72
C ARG A 120 -12.86 23.22 20.22
N TRP A 121 -14.02 22.79 19.74
CA TRP A 121 -14.48 23.06 18.38
C TRP A 121 -14.88 24.53 18.27
N GLN A 122 -14.41 25.22 17.24
CA GLN A 122 -15.08 26.42 16.74
C GLN A 122 -15.54 26.11 15.32
N GLU A 123 -16.78 26.52 15.03
CA GLU A 123 -17.53 26.26 13.80
C GLU A 123 -16.88 26.89 12.56
#